data_AF-A0A382PF68-F1
#
_entry.id   AF-A0A382PF68-F1
#
_cell.length_a   1.000
_cell.length_b   1.000
_cell.length_c   1.000
_cell.angle_alpha   90.00
_cell.angle_beta   90.00
_cell.angle_gamma   90.00
#
_symmetry.space_group_name_H-M   'P 1'
#
loop_
_entity.id
_entity.type
_entity.pdbx_description
1 polymer ?
#
loop_
_entity_poly.entity_id
_entity_poly.type
_entity_poly.pdbx_seq_one_letter_code
_entity_poly.pdbx_strand_id
1 'polypeptide(L)'
;MRARTSLQGILVATVGLTIVVACSADRPTPIYAESNVLLVTLDTLRADRLGTYGYLHGDTPHLDRLARDGIRFDQVVSPMPMTLPAHTSLFTALEPYEHGVRDNSEFQLSPDLFMLAES
;
A
#
# COMPACT_ATOMS: atom_id res chain seq x y z
N MET A 1 -25.13 50.44 7.71
CA MET A 1 -23.81 49.91 7.27
C MET A 1 -23.08 49.01 8.30
N ARG A 2 -23.70 48.53 9.40
CA ARG A 2 -23.03 47.71 10.46
C ARG A 2 -23.21 46.18 10.40
N ALA A 3 -24.00 45.66 9.46
CA ALA A 3 -24.40 44.23 9.44
C ALA A 3 -23.46 43.29 8.63
N ARG A 4 -22.52 43.83 7.85
CA ARG A 4 -21.65 43.01 6.97
C ARG A 4 -20.42 42.45 7.69
N THR A 5 -19.90 43.17 8.68
CA THR A 5 -18.72 42.77 9.46
C THR A 5 -19.03 41.64 10.45
N SER A 6 -20.27 41.54 10.95
CA SER A 6 -20.67 40.47 11.87
C SER A 6 -20.82 39.11 11.16
N LEU A 7 -21.36 39.09 9.93
CA LEU A 7 -21.52 37.85 9.16
C LEU A 7 -20.18 37.25 8.73
N GLN A 8 -19.22 38.09 8.33
CA GLN A 8 -17.88 37.63 7.95
C GLN A 8 -17.10 37.07 9.15
N GLY A 9 -17.24 37.68 10.34
CA GLY A 9 -16.62 37.17 11.57
C GLY A 9 -17.18 35.81 12.01
N ILE A 10 -18.50 35.61 11.88
CA ILE A 10 -19.16 34.35 12.19
C ILE A 10 -18.73 33.24 11.21
N LEU A 11 -18.64 33.55 9.92
CA LEU A 11 -18.23 32.60 8.89
C LEU A 11 -16.78 32.12 9.07
N VAL A 12 -15.85 33.03 9.39
CA VAL A 12 -14.45 32.68 9.64
C VAL A 12 -14.32 31.84 10.92
N ALA A 13 -15.08 32.16 11.96
CA ALA A 13 -15.08 31.41 13.20
C ALA A 13 -15.64 29.98 13.03
N THR A 14 -16.71 29.79 12.23
CA THR A 14 -17.27 28.45 11.98
C THR A 14 -16.38 27.60 11.07
N VAL A 15 -15.74 28.19 10.06
CA VAL A 15 -14.73 27.50 9.23
C VAL A 15 -13.50 27.13 10.08
N GLY A 16 -13.02 28.03 10.93
CA GLY A 16 -11.91 27.75 11.84
C GLY A 16 -12.24 26.61 12.82
N LEU A 17 -13.42 26.62 13.41
CA LEU A 17 -13.87 25.58 14.35
C LEU A 17 -14.02 24.21 13.67
N THR A 18 -14.53 24.16 12.43
CA THR A 18 -14.66 22.90 11.69
C THR A 18 -13.32 22.30 11.29
N ILE A 19 -12.33 23.12 10.91
CA ILE A 19 -10.96 22.65 10.62
C ILE A 19 -10.31 22.07 11.89
N VAL A 20 -10.45 22.74 13.04
CA VAL A 20 -9.87 22.28 14.32
C VAL A 20 -10.50 20.95 14.75
N VAL A 21 -11.83 20.82 14.67
CA VAL A 21 -12.54 19.57 15.02
C VAL A 21 -12.18 18.43 14.07
N ALA A 22 -12.00 18.70 12.78
CA ALA A 22 -11.54 17.69 11.81
C ALA A 22 -10.11 17.22 12.08
N CYS A 23 -9.24 18.11 12.58
CA CYS A 23 -7.87 17.78 12.94
C CYS A 23 -7.73 17.11 14.33
N SER A 24 -8.73 17.25 15.21
CA SER A 24 -8.72 16.63 16.55
C SER A 24 -9.47 15.31 16.62
N ALA A 25 -10.02 14.82 15.50
CA ALA A 25 -10.62 13.50 15.48
C ALA A 25 -9.51 12.46 15.69
N ASP A 26 -9.53 11.78 16.84
CA ASP A 26 -8.72 10.59 17.08
C ASP A 26 -8.95 9.64 15.91
N ARG A 27 -7.89 9.35 15.16
CA ARG A 27 -7.94 8.30 14.17
C ARG A 27 -8.15 7.00 14.95
N PRO A 28 -9.24 6.24 14.69
CA PRO A 28 -9.40 4.96 15.34
C PRO A 28 -8.12 4.15 15.08
N THR A 29 -7.43 3.80 16.16
CA THR A 29 -6.26 2.91 16.09
C THR A 29 -6.75 1.62 15.46
N PRO A 30 -6.22 1.24 14.29
CA PRO A 30 -6.72 0.06 13.64
C PRO A 30 -6.50 -1.16 14.54
N ILE A 31 -7.56 -1.95 14.75
CA ILE A 31 -7.55 -3.16 15.59
C ILE A 31 -6.88 -4.30 14.81
N TYR A 32 -5.66 -4.09 14.34
CA TYR A 32 -4.91 -5.07 13.56
C TYR A 32 -3.80 -5.76 14.35
N ALA A 33 -3.55 -5.34 15.61
CA ALA A 33 -2.49 -5.91 16.45
C ALA A 33 -2.65 -7.43 16.70
N GLU A 34 -3.86 -7.96 16.60
CA GLU A 34 -4.18 -9.39 16.80
C GLU A 34 -4.63 -10.10 15.49
N SER A 35 -4.46 -9.45 14.33
CA SER A 35 -4.87 -10.03 13.05
C SER A 35 -3.78 -10.91 12.46
N ASN A 36 -4.18 -12.06 11.91
CA ASN A 36 -3.26 -12.87 11.11
C ASN A 36 -2.97 -12.18 9.77
N VAL A 37 -1.71 -12.21 9.34
CA VAL A 37 -1.29 -11.71 8.03
C VAL A 37 -1.06 -12.89 7.09
N LEU A 38 -1.72 -12.88 5.92
CA LEU A 38 -1.49 -13.84 4.84
C LEU A 38 -0.91 -13.10 3.64
N LEU A 39 0.38 -13.33 3.35
CA LEU A 39 1.06 -12.82 2.16
C LEU A 39 0.99 -13.85 1.03
N VAL A 40 0.29 -13.51 -0.07
CA VAL A 40 0.20 -14.33 -1.29
C VAL A 40 0.97 -13.65 -2.41
N THR A 41 1.94 -14.35 -3.01
CA THR A 41 2.71 -13.86 -4.16
C THR A 41 2.50 -14.77 -5.37
N LEU A 42 2.56 -14.19 -6.57
CA LEU A 42 2.49 -14.91 -7.84
C LEU A 42 3.69 -14.51 -8.69
N ASP A 43 4.55 -15.47 -9.00
CA ASP A 43 5.76 -15.21 -9.78
C ASP A 43 5.42 -14.96 -11.25
N THR A 44 6.11 -14.00 -11.86
CA THR A 44 5.96 -13.58 -13.26
C THR A 44 4.55 -13.11 -13.69
N LEU A 45 3.68 -12.78 -12.74
CA LEU A 45 2.30 -12.37 -13.04
C LEU A 45 2.25 -11.01 -13.75
N ARG A 46 1.52 -10.97 -14.86
CA ARG A 46 1.18 -9.71 -15.54
C ARG A 46 -0.13 -9.15 -15.02
N ALA A 47 -0.12 -7.88 -14.60
CA ALA A 47 -1.32 -7.18 -14.14
C ALA A 47 -2.42 -7.13 -15.23
N ASP A 48 -2.03 -6.91 -16.49
CA ASP A 48 -2.95 -6.81 -17.65
C ASP A 48 -3.60 -8.14 -18.06
N ARG A 49 -3.37 -9.22 -17.32
CA ARG A 49 -4.00 -10.54 -17.49
C ARG A 49 -5.04 -10.88 -16.42
N LEU A 50 -5.34 -9.96 -15.51
CA LEU A 50 -6.35 -10.16 -14.48
C LEU A 50 -7.65 -9.42 -14.82
N GLY A 51 -8.79 -10.03 -14.50
CA GLY A 51 -10.12 -9.42 -14.68
C GLY A 51 -10.25 -8.10 -13.92
N THR A 52 -9.72 -8.03 -12.70
CA THR A 52 -9.69 -6.82 -11.87
C THR A 52 -8.92 -5.63 -12.47
N TYR A 53 -8.05 -5.87 -13.47
CA TYR A 53 -7.35 -4.83 -14.24
C TYR A 53 -7.90 -4.69 -15.67
N GLY A 54 -9.09 -5.24 -15.96
CA GLY A 54 -9.80 -5.06 -17.23
C GLY A 54 -9.57 -6.12 -18.30
N TYR A 55 -8.89 -7.23 -17.98
CA TYR A 55 -8.70 -8.31 -18.95
C TYR A 55 -9.98 -9.12 -19.17
N LEU A 56 -10.57 -9.01 -20.37
CA LEU A 56 -11.87 -9.60 -20.70
C LEU A 56 -11.86 -11.13 -20.93
N HIS A 57 -10.68 -11.73 -21.08
CA HIS A 57 -10.52 -13.15 -21.41
C HIS A 57 -9.88 -13.96 -20.27
N GLY A 58 -9.75 -13.35 -19.08
CA GLY A 58 -9.20 -14.01 -17.89
C GLY A 58 -10.31 -14.53 -17.00
N ASP A 59 -10.10 -15.71 -16.43
CA ASP A 59 -10.96 -16.26 -15.38
C ASP A 59 -10.22 -16.16 -14.03
N THR A 60 -10.39 -15.03 -13.33
CA THR A 60 -9.73 -14.75 -12.04
C THR A 60 -10.70 -14.42 -10.90
N PRO A 61 -11.80 -15.19 -10.70
CA PRO A 61 -12.94 -14.79 -9.87
C PRO A 61 -12.55 -14.60 -8.39
N HIS A 62 -11.56 -15.34 -7.90
CA HIS A 62 -11.08 -15.23 -6.53
C HIS A 62 -10.25 -13.96 -6.30
N LEU A 63 -9.39 -13.60 -7.25
CA LEU A 63 -8.60 -12.35 -7.19
C LEU A 63 -9.50 -11.14 -7.42
N ASP A 64 -10.48 -11.25 -8.32
CA ASP A 64 -11.45 -10.18 -8.58
C ASP A 64 -12.34 -9.92 -7.37
N ARG A 65 -12.73 -10.98 -6.64
CA ARG A 65 -13.42 -10.84 -5.35
C ARG A 65 -12.52 -10.19 -4.30
N LEU A 66 -11.28 -10.65 -4.16
CA LEU A 66 -10.33 -10.06 -3.20
C LEU A 66 -10.13 -8.56 -3.45
N ALA A 67 -9.99 -8.16 -4.71
CA ALA A 67 -9.85 -6.76 -5.09
C ALA A 67 -11.12 -5.93 -4.85
N ARG A 68 -12.30 -6.52 -4.99
CA ARG A 68 -13.59 -5.86 -4.73
C ARG A 68 -13.84 -5.64 -3.24
N ASP A 69 -13.46 -6.63 -2.42
CA ASP A 69 -13.71 -6.63 -0.98
C ASP A 69 -12.57 -5.95 -0.20
N GLY A 70 -11.47 -5.60 -0.87
CA GLY A 70 -10.27 -4.99 -0.30
C GLY A 70 -9.84 -3.70 -1.01
N ILE A 71 -8.53 -3.42 -0.94
CA ILE A 71 -7.90 -2.29 -1.61
C ILE A 71 -7.05 -2.83 -2.76
N ARG A 72 -7.25 -2.29 -3.97
CA ARG A 72 -6.46 -2.57 -5.15
C ARG A 72 -5.67 -1.32 -5.56
N PHE A 73 -4.39 -1.49 -5.84
CA PHE A 73 -3.52 -0.41 -6.28
C PHE A 73 -3.36 -0.43 -7.81
N ASP A 74 -3.60 0.71 -8.47
CA ASP A 74 -3.47 0.81 -9.93
C ASP A 74 -2.01 0.96 -10.41
N GLN A 75 -1.12 1.41 -9.53
CA GLN A 75 0.27 1.75 -9.86
C GLN A 75 1.23 1.15 -8.83
N VAL A 76 1.74 -0.03 -9.14
CA VAL A 76 2.76 -0.74 -8.34
C VAL A 76 3.81 -1.28 -9.30
N VAL A 77 5.08 -1.01 -9.02
CA VAL A 77 6.19 -1.36 -9.90
C VAL A 77 7.15 -2.27 -9.14
N SER A 78 7.58 -3.36 -9.78
CA SER A 78 8.61 -4.22 -9.21
C SER A 78 9.94 -3.47 -9.15
N PRO A 79 10.70 -3.54 -8.03
CA PRO A 79 12.00 -2.89 -7.94
C PRO A 79 13.01 -3.47 -8.93
N MET A 80 12.79 -4.72 -9.36
CA MET A 80 13.60 -5.37 -10.40
C MET A 80 12.76 -6.35 -11.23
N PRO A 81 12.99 -6.48 -12.55
CA PRO A 81 12.27 -7.45 -13.39
C PRO A 81 12.87 -8.87 -13.30
N MET A 82 13.24 -9.32 -12.09
CA MET A 82 13.85 -10.63 -11.82
C MET A 82 13.33 -11.19 -10.51
N THR A 83 12.96 -12.48 -10.50
CA THR A 83 12.30 -13.16 -9.37
C THR A 83 13.04 -13.03 -8.05
N LEU A 84 14.33 -13.39 -8.00
CA LEU A 84 15.09 -13.43 -6.74
C LEU A 84 15.29 -12.02 -6.16
N PRO A 85 15.85 -11.03 -6.89
CA PRO A 85 15.97 -9.67 -6.36
C PRO A 85 14.62 -9.06 -5.95
N ALA A 86 13.57 -9.21 -6.75
CA ALA A 86 12.26 -8.62 -6.45
C ALA A 86 11.64 -9.20 -5.17
N HIS A 87 11.73 -10.52 -4.97
CA HIS A 87 11.28 -11.16 -3.75
C HIS A 87 12.16 -10.78 -2.55
N THR A 88 13.47 -10.65 -2.73
CA THR A 88 14.35 -10.16 -1.66
C THR A 88 13.94 -8.76 -1.20
N SER A 89 13.66 -7.84 -2.14
CA SER A 89 13.16 -6.51 -1.79
C SER A 89 11.82 -6.58 -1.07
N LEU A 90 10.88 -7.43 -1.52
CA LEU A 90 9.59 -7.64 -0.86
C LEU A 90 9.73 -8.07 0.61
N PHE A 91 10.68 -8.96 0.91
CA PHE A 91 10.84 -9.49 2.26
C PHE A 91 11.75 -8.65 3.16
N THR A 92 12.64 -7.84 2.61
CA THR A 92 13.57 -7.01 3.41
C THR A 92 13.14 -5.55 3.51
N ALA A 93 12.18 -5.12 2.68
CA ALA A 93 11.82 -3.72 2.47
C ALA A 93 13.01 -2.83 2.03
N LEU A 94 14.01 -3.44 1.37
CA LEU A 94 15.20 -2.78 0.85
C LEU A 94 15.21 -2.84 -0.68
N GLU A 95 15.88 -1.88 -1.31
CA GLU A 95 16.12 -1.89 -2.76
C GLU A 95 17.25 -2.87 -3.14
N PRO A 96 17.32 -3.35 -4.41
CA PRO A 96 18.34 -4.30 -4.87
C PRO A 96 19.79 -3.89 -4.61
N TYR A 97 20.08 -2.59 -4.60
CA TYR A 97 21.42 -2.09 -4.30
C TYR A 97 21.75 -2.10 -2.80
N GLU A 98 20.75 -2.09 -1.93
CA GLU A 98 20.89 -2.08 -0.46
C GLU A 98 21.06 -3.50 0.09
N HIS A 99 20.23 -4.45 -0.37
CA HIS A 99 20.35 -5.86 0.05
C HIS A 99 21.36 -6.66 -0.79
N GLY A 100 21.87 -6.09 -1.89
CA GLY A 100 22.99 -6.63 -2.67
C GLY A 100 22.69 -7.79 -3.62
N VAL A 101 21.44 -8.26 -3.69
CA VAL A 101 21.00 -9.33 -4.60
C VAL A 101 20.55 -8.71 -5.92
N ARG A 102 21.26 -9.01 -7.01
CA ARG A 102 21.15 -8.25 -8.28
C ARG A 102 20.76 -9.08 -9.50
N ASP A 103 20.71 -10.39 -9.39
CA ASP A 103 20.19 -11.29 -10.43
C ASP A 103 19.73 -12.61 -9.80
N ASN A 104 19.36 -13.58 -10.65
CA ASN A 104 18.90 -14.91 -10.23
C ASN A 104 20.03 -15.96 -10.18
N SER A 105 21.29 -15.53 -10.15
CA SER A 105 22.45 -16.42 -10.03
C SER A 105 22.75 -16.75 -8.56
N GLU A 106 24.00 -17.04 -8.23
CA GLU A 106 24.44 -17.54 -6.92
C GLU A 106 24.60 -16.42 -5.88
N PHE A 107 23.64 -15.49 -5.80
CA PHE A 107 23.59 -14.49 -4.73
C PHE A 107 23.04 -15.10 -3.45
N GLN A 108 23.73 -14.86 -2.34
CA GLN A 108 23.26 -15.21 -1.01
C GLN A 108 22.97 -13.93 -0.24
N LEU A 109 21.79 -13.88 0.38
CA LEU A 109 21.41 -12.79 1.23
C LEU A 109 22.20 -12.85 2.54
N SER A 110 22.66 -11.71 3.04
CA SER A 110 23.33 -11.66 4.34
C SER A 110 22.37 -12.14 5.45
N PRO A 111 22.81 -13.02 6.37
CA PRO A 111 21.98 -13.48 7.48
C PRO A 111 21.69 -12.37 8.50
N ASP A 112 22.40 -11.24 8.44
CA ASP A 112 22.21 -10.12 9.37
C ASP A 112 21.10 -9.15 8.95
N LEU A 113 20.50 -9.35 7.76
CA LEU A 113 19.43 -8.49 7.26
C LEU A 113 18.10 -8.88 7.87
N PHE A 114 17.41 -7.89 8.45
CA PHE A 114 16.07 -8.07 8.98
C PHE A 114 15.08 -8.40 7.86
N MET A 115 14.24 -9.41 8.07
CA MET A 115 13.24 -9.87 7.12
C MET A 115 11.83 -9.80 7.70
N LEU A 116 10.83 -9.76 6.82
CA LEU A 116 9.41 -9.83 7.18
C LEU A 116 9.07 -11.05 8.04
N ALA A 117 9.82 -12.15 7.94
CA ALA A 117 9.61 -13.34 8.77
C ALA A 117 9.98 -13.13 10.26
N GLU A 118 10.70 -12.06 10.58
CA GLU A 118 11.20 -11.75 11.92
C GLU A 118 10.37 -10.66 12.61
N SER A 119 9.33 -10.14 11.94
CA SER A 119 8.39 -9.15 12.48
C SER A 119 7.37 -9.73 13.44
#